data_AF-L0RE17-F1
#
_entry.id   AF-L0RE17-F1
#
_cell.length_a   1.000
_cell.length_b   1.000
_cell.length_c   1.000
_cell.angle_alpha   90.00
_cell.angle_beta   90.00
_cell.angle_gamma   90.00
#
_symmetry.space_group_name_H-M   'P 1'
#
loop_
_entity.id
_entity.type
_entity.pdbx_description
1 polymer ?
#
loop_
_entity_poly.entity_id
_entity_poly.type
_entity_poly.pdbx_seq_one_letter_code
_entity_poly.pdbx_strand_id
1 'polypeptide(L)'
;MEKRTKPETRQQETAPEIPERPSVALIIGSEGIKSFCALPFIEYLQEQRIKIDLVIGVSGGALLAGFLGAGYNLRQIQDVFSKTVDPRFFTDVDYSSILGIANTGIGKFNAESGILKTDSLRKTYECLFKKTDISDLSPKTLITTTDLATGKPVILDKGNLAKAIYASSAIYPLMPPGNIDGQRLIDGAFSSPVPIMECVKRKIDIIIAIYFDDACNPEPKNFMESYFNTSRIFKRSILTSQLPLSIDMHHHEIIPVYIKHSRPIELWEINKLNEIVHAGKVAFTNKKAHFQEAVVEFKKKMQLRHEKQQKLKAEKELKETEAAREKKMQDNAVEKMKNPATKDAKLSDSQKQPQVEEKKRTFKIIKKRKNRTGSGA
;
A
#
# COMPACT_ATOMS: atom_id res chain seq x y z
N MET A 1 9.56 -23.24 -49.80
CA MET A 1 9.80 -22.12 -48.85
C MET A 1 9.21 -22.51 -47.51
N GLU A 2 10.02 -23.12 -46.64
CA GLU A 2 9.63 -23.54 -45.30
C GLU A 2 9.48 -22.33 -44.37
N LYS A 3 8.34 -22.26 -43.67
CA LYS A 3 8.12 -21.30 -42.58
C LYS A 3 8.94 -21.73 -41.37
N ARG A 4 9.99 -20.97 -41.05
CA ARG A 4 10.71 -21.06 -39.78
C ARG A 4 9.80 -20.58 -38.64
N THR A 5 9.28 -21.52 -37.87
CA THR A 5 8.73 -21.28 -36.53
C THR A 5 9.87 -20.90 -35.59
N LYS A 6 9.76 -19.73 -34.95
CA LYS A 6 10.67 -19.32 -33.86
C LYS A 6 10.43 -20.23 -32.65
N PRO A 7 11.46 -20.63 -31.90
CA PRO A 7 11.26 -21.37 -30.67
C PRO A 7 10.70 -20.44 -29.59
N GLU A 8 9.58 -20.83 -29.00
CA GLU A 8 9.04 -20.21 -27.79
C GLU A 8 10.02 -20.42 -26.63
N THR A 9 10.61 -19.33 -26.15
CA THR A 9 11.44 -19.33 -24.96
C THR A 9 10.56 -19.61 -23.76
N ARG A 10 10.53 -20.87 -23.31
CA ARG A 10 9.92 -21.29 -22.04
C ARG A 10 10.61 -20.52 -20.91
N GLN A 11 9.98 -19.45 -20.42
CA GLN A 11 10.44 -18.76 -19.21
C GLN A 11 10.44 -19.80 -18.09
N GLN A 12 11.63 -20.09 -17.56
CA GLN A 12 11.76 -20.88 -16.35
C GLN A 12 11.07 -20.09 -15.24
N GLU A 13 9.92 -20.57 -14.77
CA GLU A 13 9.30 -20.09 -13.54
C GLU A 13 10.27 -20.38 -12.39
N THR A 14 11.10 -19.40 -12.05
CA THR A 14 11.87 -19.40 -10.82
C THR A 14 10.88 -19.39 -9.66
N ALA A 15 11.03 -20.33 -8.72
CA ALA A 15 10.22 -20.39 -7.53
C ALA A 15 10.20 -19.00 -6.84
N PRO A 16 9.05 -18.54 -6.31
CA PRO A 16 8.94 -17.19 -5.78
C PRO A 16 9.92 -16.98 -4.63
N GLU A 17 10.88 -16.10 -4.84
CA GLU A 17 11.88 -15.73 -3.84
C GLU A 17 11.17 -15.02 -2.69
N ILE A 18 11.39 -15.48 -1.45
CA ILE A 18 10.78 -14.84 -0.28
C ILE A 18 11.42 -13.45 -0.13
N PRO A 19 10.65 -12.36 -0.01
CA PRO A 19 11.23 -11.02 0.13
C PRO A 19 12.08 -10.93 1.41
N GLU A 20 13.21 -10.23 1.35
CA GLU A 20 14.12 -10.07 2.51
C GLU A 20 13.48 -9.35 3.69
N ARG A 21 12.46 -8.53 3.44
CA ARG A 21 11.76 -7.76 4.47
C ARG A 21 10.25 -7.73 4.29
N PRO A 22 9.45 -7.48 5.34
CA PRO A 22 8.04 -7.16 5.21
C PRO A 22 7.84 -5.92 4.33
N SER A 23 6.79 -5.95 3.54
CA SER A 23 6.33 -4.83 2.73
C SER A 23 5.46 -3.88 3.56
N VAL A 24 5.66 -2.57 3.38
CA VAL A 24 4.92 -1.54 4.12
C VAL A 24 4.17 -0.65 3.15
N ALA A 25 2.85 -0.54 3.35
CA ALA A 25 2.02 0.43 2.65
C ALA A 25 1.57 1.56 3.57
N LEU A 26 1.55 2.77 3.03
CA LEU A 26 0.96 3.95 3.64
C LEU A 26 -0.25 4.39 2.82
N ILE A 27 -1.43 4.37 3.43
CA ILE A 27 -2.66 4.88 2.85
C ILE A 27 -2.96 6.23 3.49
N ILE A 28 -3.17 7.25 2.65
CA ILE A 28 -3.51 8.62 3.06
C ILE A 28 -4.91 8.91 2.55
N GLY A 29 -5.87 8.88 3.47
CA GLY A 29 -7.29 9.06 3.16
C GLY A 29 -7.65 10.48 2.71
N SER A 30 -8.88 10.60 2.19
CA SER A 30 -9.41 11.83 1.59
C SER A 30 -9.88 12.86 2.62
N GLU A 31 -9.10 13.91 2.86
CA GLU A 31 -9.52 15.05 3.67
C GLU A 31 -8.92 16.40 3.24
N GLY A 32 -8.71 16.61 1.93
CA GLY A 32 -8.17 17.87 1.41
C GLY A 32 -6.84 18.23 2.06
N ILE A 33 -6.68 19.49 2.51
CA ILE A 33 -5.45 19.92 3.18
C ILE A 33 -5.18 19.18 4.51
N LYS A 34 -6.20 18.61 5.15
CA LYS A 34 -6.00 17.90 6.42
C LYS A 34 -5.15 16.65 6.25
N SER A 35 -5.16 16.02 5.07
CA SER A 35 -4.32 14.85 4.74
C SER A 35 -2.83 15.07 5.05
N PHE A 36 -2.36 16.30 5.15
CA PHE A 36 -1.00 16.67 5.54
C PHE A 36 -0.67 16.43 7.02
N CYS A 37 -1.64 16.10 7.88
CA CYS A 37 -1.33 15.62 9.22
C CYS A 37 -0.65 14.21 9.20
N ALA A 38 -0.58 13.56 8.04
CA ALA A 38 0.21 12.35 7.84
C ALA A 38 1.72 12.62 7.88
N LEU A 39 2.15 13.87 7.67
CA LEU A 39 3.57 14.26 7.60
C LEU A 39 4.41 13.77 8.80
N PRO A 40 3.99 13.93 10.07
CA PRO A 40 4.76 13.42 11.21
C PRO A 40 4.92 11.90 11.25
N PHE A 41 3.94 11.15 10.73
CA PHE A 41 4.03 9.70 10.62
C PHE A 41 5.08 9.30 9.60
N ILE A 42 5.16 10.05 8.49
CA ILE A 42 6.18 9.84 7.46
C ILE A 42 7.58 10.16 8.01
N GLU A 43 7.75 11.27 8.73
CA GLU A 43 9.01 11.62 9.43
C GLU A 43 9.44 10.48 10.35
N TYR A 44 8.52 9.98 11.18
CA TYR A 44 8.83 8.91 12.11
C TYR A 44 9.27 7.61 11.42
N LEU A 45 8.59 7.19 10.34
CA LEU A 45 8.98 6.00 9.58
C LEU A 45 10.39 6.17 8.98
N GLN A 46 10.72 7.37 8.48
CA GLN A 46 12.05 7.69 7.97
C GLN A 46 13.12 7.63 9.08
N GLU A 47 12.84 8.20 10.26
CA GLU A 47 13.74 8.14 11.43
C GLU A 47 14.01 6.69 11.87
N GLN A 48 13.00 5.82 11.82
CA GLN A 48 13.12 4.40 12.13
C GLN A 48 13.73 3.57 11.00
N ARG A 49 14.11 4.20 9.87
CA ARG A 49 14.61 3.55 8.64
C ARG A 49 13.65 2.50 8.08
N ILE A 50 12.35 2.71 8.26
CA ILE A 50 11.30 1.86 7.71
C ILE A 50 10.97 2.40 6.32
N LYS A 51 11.37 1.65 5.30
CA LYS A 51 11.08 1.99 3.90
C LYS A 51 9.61 1.70 3.58
N ILE A 52 8.90 2.72 3.11
CA ILE A 52 7.56 2.58 2.53
C ILE A 52 7.72 2.01 1.11
N ASP A 53 7.00 0.94 0.80
CA ASP A 53 7.01 0.27 -0.51
C ASP A 53 5.89 0.74 -1.42
N LEU A 54 4.75 1.09 -0.81
CA LEU A 54 3.54 1.49 -1.48
C LEU A 54 2.92 2.70 -0.77
N VAL A 55 2.56 3.73 -1.53
CA VAL A 55 1.73 4.83 -1.05
C VAL A 55 0.43 4.83 -1.84
N ILE A 56 -0.70 4.93 -1.17
CA ILE A 56 -2.01 5.10 -1.81
C ILE A 56 -2.63 6.39 -1.31
N GLY A 57 -2.99 7.27 -2.23
CA GLY A 57 -3.59 8.56 -1.91
C GLY A 57 -4.97 8.75 -2.52
N VAL A 58 -5.86 9.41 -1.77
CA VAL A 58 -7.21 9.79 -2.20
C VAL A 58 -7.41 11.29 -1.99
N SER A 59 -7.88 12.04 -2.99
CA SER A 59 -8.15 13.48 -2.89
C SER A 59 -6.94 14.27 -2.38
N GLY A 60 -7.06 15.03 -1.29
CA GLY A 60 -5.90 15.66 -0.64
C GLY A 60 -4.77 14.70 -0.28
N GLY A 61 -5.08 13.43 0.00
CA GLY A 61 -4.09 12.38 0.20
C GLY A 61 -3.38 11.96 -1.09
N ALA A 62 -4.02 12.07 -2.26
CA ALA A 62 -3.40 11.86 -3.57
C ALA A 62 -2.34 12.93 -3.85
N LEU A 63 -2.60 14.18 -3.46
CA LEU A 63 -1.62 15.26 -3.56
C LEU A 63 -0.38 14.97 -2.70
N LEU A 64 -0.58 14.59 -1.43
CA LEU A 64 0.54 14.22 -0.56
C LEU A 64 1.27 12.96 -1.07
N ALA A 65 0.55 11.93 -1.52
CA ALA A 65 1.14 10.74 -2.11
C ALA A 65 2.00 11.07 -3.34
N GLY A 66 1.53 11.95 -4.21
CA GLY A 66 2.28 12.45 -5.36
C GLY A 66 3.58 13.14 -4.96
N PHE A 67 3.55 14.00 -3.93
CA PHE A 67 4.77 14.62 -3.40
C PHE A 67 5.77 13.58 -2.86
N LEU A 68 5.29 12.60 -2.07
CA LEU A 68 6.14 11.55 -1.52
C LEU A 68 6.76 10.68 -2.61
N GLY A 69 5.96 10.24 -3.56
CA GLY A 69 6.41 9.43 -4.69
C GLY A 69 7.37 10.19 -5.62
N ALA A 70 7.23 11.51 -5.72
CA ALA A 70 8.12 12.37 -6.50
C ALA A 70 9.40 12.76 -5.74
N GLY A 71 9.59 12.27 -4.51
CA GLY A 71 10.79 12.48 -3.71
C GLY A 71 10.87 13.85 -3.02
N TYR A 72 9.75 14.56 -2.87
CA TYR A 72 9.74 15.82 -2.13
C TYR A 72 9.90 15.56 -0.64
N ASN A 73 10.78 16.33 0.01
CA ASN A 73 10.87 16.34 1.47
C ASN A 73 9.82 17.28 2.07
N LEU A 74 9.57 17.13 3.38
CA LEU A 74 8.54 17.91 4.08
C LEU A 74 8.72 19.41 3.99
N ARG A 75 9.96 19.90 4.06
CA ARG A 75 10.25 21.34 3.98
C ARG A 75 9.91 21.88 2.60
N GLN A 76 10.22 21.12 1.54
CA GLN A 76 9.84 21.46 0.16
C GLN A 76 8.33 21.44 -0.01
N ILE A 77 7.64 20.45 0.56
CA ILE A 77 6.17 20.41 0.55
C ILE A 77 5.63 21.69 1.21
N GLN A 78 6.06 22.03 2.42
CA GLN A 78 5.61 23.24 3.13
C GLN A 78 5.88 24.53 2.34
N ASP A 79 7.06 24.66 1.72
CA ASP A 79 7.44 25.82 0.92
C ASP A 79 6.65 25.94 -0.39
N VAL A 80 6.34 24.81 -1.03
CA VAL A 80 5.45 24.76 -2.19
C VAL A 80 4.05 25.24 -1.80
N PHE A 81 3.53 24.79 -0.67
CA PHE A 81 2.20 25.16 -0.20
C PHE A 81 2.09 26.66 0.11
N SER A 82 3.08 27.24 0.77
CA SER A 82 3.06 28.67 1.12
C SER A 82 3.12 29.59 -0.11
N LYS A 83 3.71 29.13 -1.22
CA LYS A 83 3.91 29.92 -2.44
C LYS A 83 2.86 29.69 -3.53
N THR A 84 2.28 28.49 -3.59
CA THR A 84 1.49 28.05 -4.76
C THR A 84 0.00 27.96 -4.44
N VAL A 85 -0.37 27.98 -3.17
CA VAL A 85 -1.78 27.85 -2.81
C VAL A 85 -2.50 29.18 -2.86
N ASP A 86 -3.34 29.31 -3.89
CA ASP A 86 -4.21 30.44 -4.10
C ASP A 86 -5.58 30.18 -3.44
N PRO A 87 -6.04 31.05 -2.52
CA PRO A 87 -7.38 30.96 -1.94
C PRO A 87 -8.52 30.93 -2.96
N ARG A 88 -8.28 31.38 -4.20
CA ARG A 88 -9.24 31.36 -5.31
C ARG A 88 -9.57 29.96 -5.82
N PHE A 89 -8.76 28.95 -5.52
CA PHE A 89 -9.00 27.57 -5.99
C PHE A 89 -10.36 26.99 -5.60
N PHE A 90 -10.99 27.52 -4.54
CA PHE A 90 -12.25 27.01 -4.00
C PHE A 90 -13.37 28.07 -3.93
N THR A 91 -13.12 29.28 -4.42
CA THR A 91 -14.07 30.41 -4.33
C THR A 91 -14.45 31.00 -5.69
N ASP A 92 -13.74 30.68 -6.77
CA ASP A 92 -14.09 31.14 -8.11
C ASP A 92 -15.23 30.29 -8.70
N VAL A 93 -16.42 30.87 -8.66
CA VAL A 93 -17.67 30.24 -9.09
C VAL A 93 -17.86 30.38 -10.61
N ASP A 94 -18.24 29.28 -11.25
CA ASP A 94 -18.73 29.27 -12.63
C ASP A 94 -20.23 29.61 -12.65
N TYR A 95 -20.51 30.90 -12.81
CA TYR A 95 -21.88 31.42 -12.91
C TYR A 95 -22.69 30.82 -14.07
N SER A 96 -22.03 30.34 -15.14
CA SER A 96 -22.72 29.69 -16.27
C SER A 96 -23.25 28.30 -15.90
N SER A 97 -22.50 27.55 -15.07
CA SER A 97 -22.93 26.29 -14.49
C SER A 97 -24.10 26.51 -13.51
N ILE A 98 -24.06 27.58 -12.70
CA ILE A 98 -25.16 27.91 -11.77
C ILE A 98 -26.45 28.23 -12.50
N LEU A 99 -26.41 29.03 -13.57
CA LEU A 99 -27.59 29.32 -14.39
C LEU A 99 -28.17 28.04 -15.01
N GLY A 100 -27.30 27.08 -15.36
CA GLY A 100 -27.68 25.76 -15.85
C GLY A 100 -28.41 24.89 -14.82
N ILE A 101 -28.15 25.05 -13.51
CA ILE A 101 -28.84 24.30 -12.44
C ILE A 101 -30.33 24.65 -12.41
N ALA A 102 -30.70 25.89 -12.70
CA ALA A 102 -32.09 26.35 -12.70
C ALA A 102 -32.89 25.86 -13.93
N ASN A 103 -32.26 25.11 -14.85
CA ASN A 103 -32.85 24.59 -16.09
C ASN A 103 -33.60 25.65 -16.92
N THR A 104 -33.09 26.89 -16.90
CA THR A 104 -33.70 28.06 -17.58
C THR A 104 -33.43 28.10 -19.09
N GLY A 105 -32.75 27.09 -19.63
CA GLY A 105 -32.27 27.07 -21.03
C GLY A 105 -30.98 27.87 -21.27
N ILE A 106 -30.44 28.52 -20.24
CA ILE A 106 -29.20 29.32 -20.30
C ILE A 106 -28.15 28.67 -19.38
N GLY A 107 -26.99 28.31 -19.94
CA GLY A 107 -25.91 27.63 -19.21
C GLY A 107 -25.83 26.12 -19.50
N LYS A 108 -24.82 25.45 -18.94
CA LYS A 108 -24.60 24.00 -19.10
C LYS A 108 -24.21 23.39 -17.76
N PHE A 109 -25.15 22.71 -17.09
CA PHE A 109 -24.86 21.86 -15.94
C PHE A 109 -25.12 20.39 -16.31
N ASN A 110 -24.06 19.71 -16.72
CA ASN A 110 -24.07 18.31 -17.14
C ASN A 110 -22.91 17.54 -16.50
N ALA A 111 -22.76 16.27 -16.86
CA ALA A 111 -21.72 15.38 -16.34
C ALA A 111 -20.28 15.72 -16.77
N GLU A 112 -20.03 16.88 -17.39
CA GLU A 112 -18.71 17.43 -17.73
C GLU A 112 -18.44 18.79 -17.06
N SER A 113 -19.46 19.40 -16.47
CA SER A 113 -19.38 20.72 -15.83
C SER A 113 -19.27 20.62 -14.30
N GLY A 114 -18.87 21.72 -13.66
CA GLY A 114 -18.93 21.88 -12.21
C GLY A 114 -19.24 23.32 -11.82
N ILE A 115 -19.62 23.53 -10.57
CA ILE A 115 -19.96 24.85 -10.01
C ILE A 115 -18.73 25.75 -9.84
N LEU A 116 -17.53 25.17 -9.71
CA LEU A 116 -16.27 25.87 -9.50
C LEU A 116 -15.40 25.84 -10.76
N LYS A 117 -14.73 26.95 -11.04
CA LYS A 117 -13.67 26.99 -12.06
C LYS A 117 -12.43 26.30 -11.52
N THR A 118 -11.85 25.41 -12.32
CA THR A 118 -10.72 24.58 -11.89
C THR A 118 -9.43 24.75 -12.71
N ASP A 119 -9.41 25.67 -13.68
CA ASP A 119 -8.25 25.88 -14.55
C ASP A 119 -6.99 26.28 -13.78
N SER A 120 -7.14 27.16 -12.78
CA SER A 120 -6.03 27.60 -11.94
C SER A 120 -5.45 26.44 -11.12
N LEU A 121 -6.32 25.59 -10.55
CA LEU A 121 -5.91 24.41 -9.79
C LEU A 121 -5.19 23.38 -10.68
N ARG A 122 -5.72 23.11 -11.87
CA ARG A 122 -5.12 22.20 -12.85
C ARG A 122 -3.72 22.67 -13.26
N LYS A 123 -3.59 23.96 -13.62
CA LYS A 123 -2.29 24.58 -13.95
C LYS A 123 -1.30 24.49 -12.80
N THR A 124 -1.76 24.68 -11.57
CA THR A 124 -0.93 24.51 -10.38
C THR A 124 -0.40 23.08 -10.29
N TYR A 125 -1.24 22.06 -10.40
CA TYR A 125 -0.76 20.67 -10.38
C TYR A 125 0.19 20.35 -11.53
N GLU A 126 -0.07 20.87 -12.73
CA GLU A 126 0.83 20.73 -13.88
C GLU A 126 2.18 21.43 -13.64
N CYS A 127 2.21 22.58 -12.98
CA CYS A 127 3.45 23.26 -12.62
C CYS A 127 4.25 22.48 -11.56
N LEU A 128 3.55 21.95 -10.55
CA LEU A 128 4.15 21.22 -9.44
C LEU A 128 4.74 19.89 -9.89
N PHE A 129 3.99 19.11 -10.67
CA PHE A 129 4.37 17.75 -11.07
C PHE A 129 4.88 17.66 -12.52
N LYS A 130 4.91 18.78 -13.26
CA LYS A 130 5.44 18.86 -14.63
C LYS A 130 4.88 17.72 -15.51
N LYS A 131 5.78 16.97 -16.16
CA LYS A 131 5.44 15.80 -16.99
C LYS A 131 5.70 14.46 -16.27
N THR A 132 5.68 14.45 -14.93
CA THR A 132 5.90 13.24 -14.15
C THR A 132 4.79 12.22 -14.41
N ASP A 133 5.19 10.98 -14.70
CA ASP A 133 4.29 9.84 -14.77
C ASP A 133 4.19 9.16 -13.40
N ILE A 134 3.00 8.65 -13.06
CA ILE A 134 2.79 7.90 -11.82
C ILE A 134 3.71 6.66 -11.77
N SER A 135 4.03 6.05 -12.92
CA SER A 135 4.90 4.87 -12.98
C SER A 135 6.34 5.15 -12.54
N ASP A 136 6.78 6.40 -12.60
CA ASP A 136 8.14 6.82 -12.26
C ASP A 136 8.32 7.12 -10.76
N LEU A 137 7.24 7.05 -9.99
CA LEU A 137 7.24 7.42 -8.57
C LEU A 137 7.86 6.34 -7.69
N SER A 138 8.63 6.80 -6.70
CA SER A 138 9.25 5.97 -5.67
C SER A 138 9.07 6.64 -4.30
N PRO A 139 8.34 6.03 -3.33
CA PRO A 139 7.73 4.69 -3.38
C PRO A 139 6.69 4.49 -4.47
N LYS A 140 6.36 3.24 -4.80
CA LYS A 140 5.28 2.95 -5.76
C LYS A 140 4.02 3.66 -5.28
N THR A 141 3.43 4.48 -6.13
CA THR A 141 2.33 5.37 -5.75
C THR A 141 1.08 5.01 -6.54
N LEU A 142 -0.05 4.94 -5.84
CA LEU A 142 -1.36 4.70 -6.41
C LEU A 142 -2.27 5.88 -6.10
N ILE A 143 -3.00 6.33 -7.10
CA ILE A 143 -3.98 7.41 -6.97
C ILE A 143 -5.38 6.82 -7.16
N THR A 144 -6.23 6.95 -6.13
CA THR A 144 -7.58 6.40 -6.16
C THR A 144 -8.58 7.44 -6.66
N THR A 145 -9.42 7.05 -7.60
CA THR A 145 -10.51 7.86 -8.17
C THR A 145 -11.80 7.03 -8.18
N THR A 146 -12.92 7.66 -8.50
CA THR A 146 -14.19 6.96 -8.73
C THR A 146 -14.64 7.17 -10.16
N ASP A 147 -15.02 6.10 -10.86
CA ASP A 147 -15.67 6.21 -12.18
C ASP A 147 -17.07 6.79 -12.01
N LEU A 148 -17.33 7.94 -12.62
CA LEU A 148 -18.62 8.62 -12.56
C LEU A 148 -19.76 7.78 -13.17
N ALA A 149 -19.48 6.97 -14.18
CA ALA A 149 -20.49 6.17 -14.87
C ALA A 149 -20.89 4.93 -14.08
N THR A 150 -19.96 4.29 -13.37
CA THR A 150 -20.21 3.02 -12.68
C THR A 150 -20.21 3.11 -11.16
N GLY A 151 -19.74 4.21 -10.58
CA GLY A 151 -19.53 4.38 -9.14
C GLY A 151 -18.44 3.50 -8.53
N LYS A 152 -17.59 2.85 -9.36
CA LYS A 152 -16.57 1.91 -8.89
C LYS A 152 -15.24 2.62 -8.66
N PRO A 153 -14.40 2.14 -7.72
CA PRO A 153 -13.06 2.67 -7.55
C PRO A 153 -12.20 2.35 -8.77
N VAL A 154 -11.45 3.34 -9.24
CA VAL A 154 -10.44 3.22 -10.29
C VAL A 154 -9.08 3.61 -9.70
N ILE A 155 -8.13 2.69 -9.75
CA ILE A 155 -6.78 2.86 -9.21
C ILE A 155 -5.83 3.19 -10.35
N LEU A 156 -5.26 4.39 -10.30
CA LEU A 156 -4.29 4.88 -11.28
C LEU A 156 -2.88 4.61 -10.75
N ASP A 157 -2.10 3.82 -11.50
CA ASP A 157 -0.70 3.49 -11.18
C ASP A 157 0.29 3.88 -12.29
N LYS A 158 -0.21 4.57 -13.32
CA LYS A 158 0.54 5.11 -14.47
C LYS A 158 -0.22 6.30 -15.06
N GLY A 159 0.43 7.04 -15.94
CA GLY A 159 -0.11 8.22 -16.61
C GLY A 159 0.27 9.51 -15.90
N ASN A 160 -0.17 10.64 -16.46
CA ASN A 160 0.19 11.96 -15.96
C ASN A 160 -0.29 12.20 -14.51
N LEU A 161 0.66 12.42 -13.60
CA LEU A 161 0.40 12.56 -12.17
C LEU A 161 -0.50 13.76 -11.85
N ALA A 162 -0.30 14.91 -12.49
CA ALA A 162 -1.11 16.11 -12.25
C ALA A 162 -2.59 15.88 -12.60
N LYS A 163 -2.85 15.21 -13.73
CA LYS A 163 -4.21 14.83 -14.14
C LYS A 163 -4.84 13.82 -13.18
N ALA A 164 -4.08 12.84 -12.72
CA ALA A 164 -4.55 11.84 -11.77
C ALA A 164 -4.91 12.45 -10.41
N ILE A 165 -4.05 13.33 -9.87
CA ILE A 165 -4.31 14.05 -8.61
C ILE A 165 -5.55 14.94 -8.74
N TYR A 166 -5.68 15.66 -9.86
CA TYR A 166 -6.89 16.44 -10.14
C TYR A 166 -8.14 15.56 -10.12
N ALA A 167 -8.15 14.46 -10.89
CA ALA A 167 -9.30 13.56 -10.97
C ALA A 167 -9.67 12.99 -9.59
N SER A 168 -8.65 12.60 -8.80
CA SER A 168 -8.82 12.13 -7.42
C SER A 168 -9.35 13.19 -6.46
N SER A 169 -9.23 14.47 -6.80
CA SER A 169 -9.70 15.61 -6.01
C SER A 169 -10.94 16.29 -6.62
N ALA A 170 -11.51 15.76 -7.69
CA ALA A 170 -12.64 16.36 -8.39
C ALA A 170 -13.96 16.05 -7.65
N ILE A 171 -14.33 16.93 -6.72
CA ILE A 171 -15.53 16.81 -5.91
C ILE A 171 -16.78 17.14 -6.75
N TYR A 172 -17.26 16.19 -7.55
CA TYR A 172 -18.43 16.40 -8.40
C TYR A 172 -19.74 16.45 -7.59
N PRO A 173 -20.64 17.42 -7.82
CA PRO A 173 -20.67 18.35 -8.96
C PRO A 173 -20.09 19.75 -8.68
N LEU A 174 -19.39 19.97 -7.56
CA LEU A 174 -18.69 21.23 -7.32
C LEU A 174 -17.57 21.44 -8.33
N MET A 175 -16.80 20.39 -8.61
CA MET A 175 -15.71 20.42 -9.59
C MET A 175 -16.07 19.52 -10.78
N PRO A 176 -15.74 19.92 -12.02
CA PRO A 176 -15.96 19.07 -13.19
C PRO A 176 -15.10 17.79 -13.09
N PRO A 177 -15.55 16.66 -13.66
CA PRO A 177 -14.77 15.43 -13.64
C PRO A 177 -13.41 15.57 -14.33
N GLY A 178 -12.42 14.78 -13.88
CA GLY A 178 -11.18 14.57 -14.62
C GLY A 178 -11.41 13.58 -15.75
N ASN A 179 -10.97 13.89 -16.97
CA ASN A 179 -11.01 12.95 -18.09
C ASN A 179 -9.62 12.31 -18.27
N ILE A 180 -9.53 11.00 -18.07
CA ILE A 180 -8.31 10.21 -18.24
C ILE A 180 -8.66 9.01 -19.12
N ASP A 181 -8.03 8.93 -20.30
CA ASP A 181 -8.24 7.86 -21.28
C ASP A 181 -9.72 7.62 -21.63
N GLY A 182 -10.51 8.70 -21.72
CA GLY A 182 -11.93 8.66 -22.04
C GLY A 182 -12.85 8.31 -20.85
N GLN A 183 -12.29 8.01 -19.68
CA GLN A 183 -13.04 7.78 -18.45
C GLN A 183 -13.23 9.09 -17.69
N ARG A 184 -14.47 9.33 -17.24
CA ARG A 184 -14.81 10.46 -16.38
C ARG A 184 -14.64 10.05 -14.93
N LEU A 185 -13.61 10.58 -14.31
CA LEU A 185 -13.18 10.24 -12.97
C LEU A 185 -13.45 11.41 -12.02
N ILE A 186 -14.01 11.09 -10.85
CA ILE A 186 -14.29 12.03 -9.76
C ILE A 186 -13.53 11.60 -8.51
N ASP A 187 -13.69 12.38 -7.44
CA ASP A 187 -13.00 12.14 -6.16
C ASP A 187 -13.11 10.66 -5.71
N GLY A 188 -11.99 10.07 -5.33
CA GLY A 188 -11.93 8.67 -4.90
C GLY A 188 -12.70 8.40 -3.61
N ALA A 189 -12.99 9.43 -2.81
CA ALA A 189 -13.79 9.33 -1.60
C ALA A 189 -15.21 8.84 -1.83
N PHE A 190 -15.74 8.98 -3.05
CA PHE A 190 -17.06 8.51 -3.41
C PHE A 190 -17.19 6.97 -3.43
N SER A 191 -16.08 6.24 -3.54
CA SER A 191 -16.09 4.78 -3.62
C SER A 191 -15.15 4.10 -2.63
N SER A 192 -13.98 4.68 -2.36
CA SER A 192 -13.01 4.13 -1.42
C SER A 192 -12.18 5.25 -0.78
N PRO A 193 -12.70 5.92 0.27
CA PRO A 193 -12.01 7.02 0.94
C PRO A 193 -10.70 6.57 1.63
N VAL A 194 -10.59 5.27 1.96
CA VAL A 194 -9.39 4.64 2.52
C VAL A 194 -9.24 3.23 1.90
N PRO A 195 -8.54 3.09 0.76
CA PRO A 195 -8.51 1.87 -0.07
C PRO A 195 -7.63 0.74 0.50
N ILE A 196 -7.93 0.27 1.71
CA ILE A 196 -7.18 -0.81 2.38
C ILE A 196 -7.17 -2.10 1.56
N MET A 197 -8.28 -2.39 0.88
CA MET A 197 -8.43 -3.60 0.07
C MET A 197 -7.40 -3.67 -1.07
N GLU A 198 -6.89 -2.53 -1.56
CA GLU A 198 -5.83 -2.52 -2.58
C GLU A 198 -4.49 -3.04 -2.04
N CYS A 199 -4.17 -2.74 -0.77
CA CYS A 199 -3.01 -3.30 -0.10
C CYS A 199 -3.17 -4.80 0.17
N VAL A 200 -4.36 -5.22 0.57
CA VAL A 200 -4.70 -6.64 0.80
C VAL A 200 -4.55 -7.45 -0.50
N LYS A 201 -5.13 -6.99 -1.61
CA LYS A 201 -5.00 -7.63 -2.94
C LYS A 201 -3.53 -7.79 -3.36
N ARG A 202 -2.70 -6.81 -2.98
CA ARG A 202 -1.24 -6.78 -3.25
C ARG A 202 -0.41 -7.55 -2.22
N LYS A 203 -1.06 -8.20 -1.24
CA LYS A 203 -0.44 -8.99 -0.18
C LYS A 203 0.60 -8.20 0.63
N ILE A 204 0.30 -6.94 0.94
CA ILE A 204 1.18 -6.09 1.74
C ILE A 204 1.20 -6.56 3.20
N ASP A 205 2.36 -6.66 3.82
CA ASP A 205 2.50 -7.23 5.17
C ASP A 205 2.00 -6.28 6.28
N ILE A 206 2.32 -5.00 6.15
CA ILE A 206 1.95 -3.95 7.11
C ILE A 206 1.27 -2.80 6.37
N ILE A 207 0.06 -2.46 6.80
CA ILE A 207 -0.78 -1.43 6.20
C ILE A 207 -1.02 -0.34 7.25
N ILE A 208 -0.44 0.84 7.02
CA ILE A 208 -0.68 2.02 7.84
C ILE A 208 -1.77 2.83 7.15
N ALA A 209 -2.95 2.92 7.74
CA ALA A 209 -4.08 3.62 7.15
C ALA A 209 -4.39 4.89 7.94
N ILE A 210 -4.04 6.05 7.38
CA ILE A 210 -4.30 7.36 7.99
C ILE A 210 -5.59 7.93 7.42
N TYR A 211 -6.55 8.17 8.30
CA TYR A 211 -7.84 8.73 7.94
C TYR A 211 -8.46 9.52 9.09
N PHE A 212 -9.58 10.18 8.78
CA PHE A 212 -10.20 11.14 9.65
C PHE A 212 -11.69 10.87 9.74
N ASP A 213 -12.28 11.37 10.80
CA ASP A 213 -13.72 11.40 11.01
C ASP A 213 -14.02 12.72 11.71
N ASP A 214 -14.46 13.66 10.88
CA ASP A 214 -14.96 14.94 11.36
C ASP A 214 -16.39 14.77 11.87
N ALA A 215 -16.70 15.52 12.93
CA ALA A 215 -18.08 15.67 13.36
C ALA A 215 -18.94 16.21 12.20
N CYS A 216 -20.12 15.63 12.02
CA CYS A 216 -21.12 16.18 11.11
C CYS A 216 -21.64 17.51 11.67
N ASN A 217 -21.96 18.46 10.79
CA ASN A 217 -22.64 19.70 11.15
C ASN A 217 -24.16 19.43 11.17
N PRO A 218 -24.83 19.46 12.34
CA PRO A 218 -26.27 19.22 12.41
C PRO A 218 -27.10 20.34 11.78
N GLU A 219 -26.54 21.55 11.64
CA GLU A 219 -27.25 22.74 11.17
C GLU A 219 -26.42 23.49 10.09
N PRO A 220 -26.28 22.91 8.88
CA PRO A 220 -25.60 23.58 7.78
C PRO A 220 -26.37 24.82 7.33
N LYS A 221 -25.68 25.96 7.18
CA LYS A 221 -26.32 27.28 6.95
C LYS A 221 -26.49 27.65 5.47
N ASN A 222 -25.83 26.92 4.57
CA ASN A 222 -25.85 27.19 3.14
C ASN A 222 -25.63 25.90 2.33
N PHE A 223 -25.73 25.99 1.01
CA PHE A 223 -25.56 24.85 0.10
C PHE A 223 -24.19 24.18 0.25
N MET A 224 -23.11 24.97 0.36
CA MET A 224 -21.76 24.43 0.48
C MET A 224 -21.59 23.64 1.78
N GLU A 225 -22.00 24.22 2.91
CA GLU A 225 -22.00 23.53 4.21
C GLU A 225 -22.85 22.25 4.18
N SER A 226 -24.03 22.31 3.54
CA SER A 226 -24.92 21.14 3.39
C SER A 226 -24.25 20.04 2.58
N TYR A 227 -23.66 20.38 1.44
CA TYR A 227 -22.99 19.44 0.55
C TYR A 227 -21.80 18.77 1.24
N PHE A 228 -20.93 19.53 1.91
CA PHE A 228 -19.80 18.96 2.64
C PHE A 228 -20.24 18.15 3.86
N ASN A 229 -21.34 18.52 4.51
CA ASN A 229 -21.92 17.70 5.56
C ASN A 229 -22.42 16.35 5.02
N THR A 230 -23.15 16.32 3.90
CA THR A 230 -23.56 15.08 3.24
C THR A 230 -22.35 14.25 2.80
N SER A 231 -21.31 14.88 2.25
CA SER A 231 -20.05 14.20 1.91
C SER A 231 -19.41 13.54 3.14
N ARG A 232 -19.37 14.22 4.30
CA ARG A 232 -18.88 13.64 5.56
C ARG A 232 -19.71 12.42 6.00
N ILE A 233 -21.04 12.52 5.96
CA ILE A 233 -21.95 11.41 6.32
C ILE A 233 -21.71 10.19 5.42
N PHE A 234 -21.68 10.40 4.11
CA PHE A 234 -21.50 9.33 3.14
C PHE A 234 -20.12 8.68 3.27
N LYS A 235 -19.04 9.47 3.37
CA LYS A 235 -17.68 8.95 3.61
C LYS A 235 -17.63 8.11 4.88
N ARG A 236 -18.24 8.58 5.98
CA ARG A 236 -18.31 7.84 7.24
C ARG A 236 -19.04 6.52 7.08
N SER A 237 -20.16 6.50 6.36
CA SER A 237 -20.89 5.26 6.04
C SER A 237 -20.01 4.25 5.30
N ILE A 238 -19.26 4.69 4.28
CA ILE A 238 -18.31 3.81 3.58
C ILE A 238 -17.24 3.29 4.54
N LEU A 239 -16.61 4.17 5.33
CA LEU A 239 -15.55 3.78 6.26
C LEU A 239 -16.04 2.73 7.28
N THR A 240 -17.22 2.95 7.87
CA THR A 240 -17.83 2.00 8.82
C THR A 240 -18.12 0.65 8.19
N SER A 241 -18.42 0.60 6.89
CA SER A 241 -18.65 -0.65 6.15
C SER A 241 -17.35 -1.37 5.73
N GLN A 242 -16.31 -0.61 5.33
CA GLN A 242 -15.07 -1.18 4.78
C GLN A 242 -14.07 -1.59 5.87
N LEU A 243 -13.97 -0.84 6.97
CA LEU A 243 -12.94 -1.06 7.99
C LEU A 243 -13.05 -2.42 8.70
N PRO A 244 -14.23 -2.84 9.23
CA PRO A 244 -14.33 -4.15 9.91
C PRO A 244 -13.97 -5.31 8.99
N LEU A 245 -14.43 -5.28 7.72
CA LEU A 245 -14.14 -6.29 6.71
C LEU A 245 -12.65 -6.40 6.42
N SER A 246 -11.90 -5.30 6.53
CA SER A 246 -10.46 -5.33 6.34
C SER A 246 -9.69 -5.92 7.53
N ILE A 247 -10.18 -5.69 8.75
CA ILE A 247 -9.53 -6.14 10.00
C ILE A 247 -9.67 -7.66 10.19
N ASP A 248 -10.79 -8.25 9.77
CA ASP A 248 -11.02 -9.70 9.87
C ASP A 248 -10.15 -10.54 8.90
N MET A 249 -9.35 -9.91 8.03
CA MET A 249 -8.45 -10.60 7.11
C MET A 249 -7.14 -10.99 7.82
N HIS A 250 -7.10 -12.20 8.39
CA HIS A 250 -6.09 -12.77 9.31
C HIS A 250 -4.60 -12.86 8.87
N HIS A 251 -4.14 -12.13 7.86
CA HIS A 251 -2.75 -12.18 7.40
C HIS A 251 -2.05 -10.81 7.29
N HIS A 252 -2.76 -9.71 7.53
CA HIS A 252 -2.22 -8.35 7.41
C HIS A 252 -2.23 -7.65 8.76
N GLU A 253 -1.17 -6.88 9.04
CA GLU A 253 -1.16 -5.98 10.19
C GLU A 253 -1.64 -4.61 9.75
N ILE A 254 -2.90 -4.30 10.10
CA ILE A 254 -3.53 -3.03 9.75
C ILE A 254 -3.46 -2.10 10.97
N ILE A 255 -2.83 -0.95 10.78
CA ILE A 255 -2.67 0.08 11.80
C ILE A 255 -3.56 1.27 11.39
N PRO A 256 -4.82 1.31 11.87
CA PRO A 256 -5.67 2.46 11.66
C PRO A 256 -5.18 3.63 12.51
N VAL A 257 -4.80 4.71 11.84
CA VAL A 257 -4.47 5.99 12.45
C VAL A 257 -5.64 6.91 12.24
N TYR A 258 -6.44 6.99 13.29
CA TYR A 258 -7.61 7.85 13.34
C TYR A 258 -7.24 9.22 13.91
N ILE A 259 -7.53 10.26 13.15
CA ILE A 259 -7.22 11.64 13.54
C ILE A 259 -8.53 12.41 13.72
N LYS A 260 -8.76 12.86 14.95
CA LYS A 260 -9.91 13.70 15.33
C LYS A 260 -9.41 15.10 15.62
N HIS A 261 -10.01 16.09 14.96
CA HIS A 261 -9.79 17.49 15.30
C HIS A 261 -10.83 17.97 16.31
N SER A 262 -10.39 18.79 17.26
CA SER A 262 -11.26 19.39 18.29
C SER A 262 -12.26 20.40 17.72
N ARG A 263 -12.01 20.90 16.50
CA ARG A 263 -12.83 21.86 15.77
C ARG A 263 -12.95 21.45 14.30
N PRO A 264 -14.05 21.79 13.60
CA PRO A 264 -14.13 21.61 12.15
C PRO A 264 -13.01 22.39 11.48
N ILE A 265 -12.21 21.72 10.66
CA ILE A 265 -11.26 22.36 9.74
C ILE A 265 -11.76 22.03 8.34
N GLU A 266 -12.06 23.08 7.57
CA GLU A 266 -12.55 22.88 6.21
C GLU A 266 -11.41 22.44 5.28
N LEU A 267 -11.77 21.75 4.19
CA LEU A 267 -10.83 21.10 3.28
C LEU A 267 -9.84 22.09 2.61
N TRP A 268 -10.15 23.38 2.65
CA TRP A 268 -9.44 24.49 2.00
C TRP A 268 -8.79 25.50 2.98
N GLU A 269 -8.74 25.23 4.28
CA GLU A 269 -8.11 26.13 5.26
C GLU A 269 -6.58 25.98 5.28
N ILE A 270 -5.91 26.33 4.19
CA ILE A 270 -4.47 26.12 4.01
C ILE A 270 -3.61 26.93 4.98
N ASN A 271 -4.10 28.08 5.44
CA ASN A 271 -3.47 28.87 6.51
C ASN A 271 -3.34 28.10 7.84
N LYS A 272 -4.08 27.00 8.03
CA LYS A 272 -4.00 26.15 9.23
C LYS A 272 -3.06 24.95 9.07
N LEU A 273 -2.23 24.90 8.02
CA LEU A 273 -1.32 23.75 7.78
C LEU A 273 -0.45 23.40 9.00
N ASN A 274 0.09 24.40 9.70
CA ASN A 274 0.91 24.15 10.90
C ASN A 274 0.11 23.47 12.02
N GLU A 275 -1.14 23.86 12.21
CA GLU A 275 -2.03 23.25 13.21
C GLU A 275 -2.46 21.85 12.79
N ILE A 276 -2.72 21.63 11.50
CA ILE A 276 -3.03 20.31 10.93
C ILE A 276 -1.86 19.35 11.19
N VAL A 277 -0.63 19.79 10.89
CA VAL A 277 0.58 19.00 11.15
C VAL A 277 0.76 18.77 12.65
N HIS A 278 0.51 19.78 13.49
CA HIS A 278 0.57 19.63 14.95
C HIS A 278 -0.44 18.59 15.47
N ALA A 279 -1.68 18.61 14.98
CA ALA A 279 -2.69 17.60 15.31
C ALA A 279 -2.24 16.20 14.88
N GLY A 280 -1.58 16.09 13.73
CA GLY A 280 -0.90 14.86 13.31
C GLY A 280 0.14 14.37 14.32
N LYS A 281 0.97 15.28 14.86
CA LYS A 281 1.96 14.95 15.91
C LYS A 281 1.30 14.47 17.20
N VAL A 282 0.19 15.09 17.61
CA VAL A 282 -0.59 14.68 18.78
C VAL A 282 -1.18 13.29 18.57
N ALA A 283 -1.84 13.06 17.43
CA ALA A 283 -2.41 11.76 17.09
C ALA A 283 -1.34 10.66 17.02
N PHE A 284 -0.18 10.97 16.44
CA PHE A 284 0.97 10.08 16.43
C PHE A 284 1.44 9.74 17.84
N THR A 285 1.58 10.73 18.71
CA THR A 285 2.01 10.54 20.10
C THR A 285 1.06 9.62 20.85
N ASN A 286 -0.26 9.81 20.69
CA ASN A 286 -1.30 8.97 21.30
C ASN A 286 -1.29 7.52 20.79
N LYS A 287 -0.79 7.29 19.57
CA LYS A 287 -0.68 5.96 18.94
C LYS A 287 0.73 5.40 18.96
N LYS A 288 1.68 6.07 19.61
CA LYS A 288 3.11 5.72 19.58
C LYS A 288 3.36 4.29 20.05
N ALA A 289 2.63 3.81 21.05
CA ALA A 289 2.72 2.42 21.52
C ALA A 289 2.35 1.41 20.43
N HIS A 290 1.22 1.59 19.73
CA HIS A 290 0.82 0.71 18.63
C HIS A 290 1.82 0.76 17.46
N PHE A 291 2.38 1.94 17.18
CA PHE A 291 3.44 2.06 16.19
C PHE A 291 4.71 1.31 16.62
N GLN A 292 5.11 1.42 17.89
CA GLN A 292 6.25 0.67 18.42
C GLN A 292 6.03 -0.84 18.37
N GLU A 293 4.83 -1.32 18.73
CA GLU A 293 4.43 -2.72 18.60
C GLU A 293 4.53 -3.19 17.14
N ALA A 294 4.03 -2.39 16.20
CA ALA A 294 4.15 -2.69 14.78
C ALA A 294 5.60 -2.70 14.28
N VAL A 295 6.46 -1.81 14.79
CA VAL A 295 7.91 -1.87 14.49
C VAL A 295 8.53 -3.14 15.06
N VAL A 296 8.12 -3.58 16.25
CA VAL A 296 8.58 -4.85 16.84
C VAL A 296 8.12 -6.04 16.00
N GLU A 297 6.85 -6.07 15.61
CA GLU A 297 6.29 -7.15 14.77
C GLU A 297 6.92 -7.13 13.36
N PHE A 298 7.19 -5.94 12.79
CA PHE A 298 8.00 -5.80 11.58
C PHE A 298 9.37 -6.47 11.74
N LYS A 299 10.12 -6.12 12.80
CA LYS A 299 11.44 -6.69 13.08
C LYS A 299 11.40 -8.20 13.33
N LYS A 300 10.32 -8.71 13.93
CA LYS A 300 10.12 -10.14 14.12
C LYS A 300 9.83 -10.86 12.80
N LYS A 301 8.94 -10.31 11.96
CA LYS A 301 8.65 -10.83 10.60
C LYS A 301 9.90 -10.77 9.71
N MET A 302 10.72 -9.73 9.82
CA MET A 302 12.06 -9.65 9.20
C MET A 302 12.91 -10.87 9.56
N GLN A 303 13.08 -11.13 10.87
CA GLN A 303 13.92 -12.22 11.35
C GLN A 303 13.40 -13.59 10.87
N LEU A 304 12.09 -13.83 10.97
CA LEU A 304 11.46 -15.07 10.50
C LEU A 304 11.67 -15.29 8.99
N ARG A 305 11.63 -14.23 8.18
CA ARG A 305 11.91 -14.32 6.73
C ARG A 305 13.37 -14.64 6.46
N HIS A 306 14.28 -14.00 7.18
CA HIS A 306 15.72 -14.26 7.05
C HIS A 306 16.06 -15.72 7.41
N GLU A 307 15.52 -16.24 8.52
CA GLU A 307 15.69 -17.64 8.91
C GLU A 307 15.11 -18.61 7.86
N LYS A 308 13.95 -18.29 7.28
CA LYS A 308 13.33 -19.10 6.23
C LYS A 308 14.15 -19.09 4.92
N GLN A 309 14.69 -17.95 4.53
CA GLN A 309 15.59 -17.84 3.38
C GLN A 309 16.88 -18.64 3.59
N GLN A 310 17.50 -18.57 4.77
CA GLN A 310 18.70 -19.35 5.08
C GLN A 310 18.43 -20.86 4.99
N LYS A 311 17.29 -21.33 5.50
CA LYS A 311 16.87 -22.74 5.37
C LYS A 311 16.68 -23.14 3.91
N LEU A 312 15.98 -22.33 3.11
CA LEU A 312 15.78 -22.59 1.68
C LEU A 312 17.09 -22.61 0.89
N LYS A 313 18.04 -21.72 1.20
CA LYS A 313 19.39 -21.72 0.60
C LYS A 313 20.14 -22.99 0.97
N ALA A 314 20.17 -23.37 2.25
CA ALA A 314 20.81 -24.60 2.70
C ALA A 314 20.19 -25.87 2.07
N GLU A 315 18.86 -25.93 1.93
CA GLU A 315 18.18 -27.03 1.25
C GLU A 315 18.52 -27.10 -0.24
N LYS A 316 18.65 -25.94 -0.90
CA LYS A 316 19.02 -25.86 -2.31
C LYS A 316 20.47 -26.30 -2.53
N GLU A 317 21.39 -25.81 -1.69
CA GLU A 317 22.79 -26.24 -1.69
C GLU A 317 22.92 -27.75 -1.44
N LEU A 318 22.18 -28.30 -0.48
CA LEU A 318 22.19 -29.74 -0.21
C LEU A 318 21.73 -30.54 -1.45
N LYS A 319 20.63 -30.15 -2.09
CA LYS A 319 20.12 -30.79 -3.31
C LYS A 319 21.10 -30.68 -4.48
N GLU A 320 21.77 -29.54 -4.65
CA GLU A 320 22.79 -29.35 -5.67
C GLU A 320 24.01 -30.25 -5.39
N THR A 321 24.41 -30.39 -4.12
CA THR A 321 25.52 -31.26 -3.72
C THR A 321 25.17 -32.74 -3.92
N GLU A 322 23.94 -33.15 -3.59
CA GLU A 322 23.42 -34.51 -3.82
C GLU A 322 23.36 -34.83 -5.32
N ALA A 323 22.79 -33.93 -6.13
CA ALA A 323 22.74 -34.08 -7.58
C ALA A 323 24.15 -34.15 -8.22
N ALA A 324 25.10 -33.33 -7.74
CA ALA A 324 26.49 -33.39 -8.18
C ALA A 324 27.16 -34.71 -7.78
N ARG A 325 26.84 -35.25 -6.60
CA ARG A 325 27.35 -36.55 -6.12
C ARG A 325 26.78 -37.71 -6.93
N GLU A 326 25.48 -37.70 -7.22
CA GLU A 326 24.82 -38.70 -8.08
C GLU A 326 25.38 -38.68 -9.49
N LYS A 327 25.56 -37.49 -10.07
CA LYS A 327 26.17 -37.33 -11.40
C LYS A 327 27.59 -37.87 -11.43
N LYS A 328 28.40 -37.56 -10.41
CA LYS A 328 29.76 -38.11 -10.26
C LYS A 328 29.77 -39.63 -10.08
N MET A 329 28.79 -40.21 -9.39
CA MET A 329 28.65 -41.67 -9.29
C MET A 329 28.24 -42.32 -10.62
N GLN A 330 27.33 -41.70 -11.38
CA GLN A 330 26.97 -42.15 -12.72
C GLN A 330 28.15 -42.08 -13.68
N ASP A 331 28.88 -40.96 -13.69
CA ASP A 331 30.07 -40.79 -14.53
C ASP A 331 31.14 -41.86 -14.21
N ASN A 332 31.42 -42.10 -12.92
CA ASN A 332 32.35 -43.15 -12.48
C ASN A 332 31.87 -44.57 -12.83
N ALA A 333 30.55 -44.83 -12.81
CA ALA A 333 29.99 -46.12 -13.18
C ALA A 333 30.09 -46.37 -14.69
N VAL A 334 29.85 -45.33 -15.50
CA VAL A 334 30.03 -45.36 -16.96
C VAL A 334 31.50 -45.58 -17.31
N GLU A 335 32.43 -44.96 -16.58
CA GLU A 335 33.86 -45.12 -16.79
C GLU A 335 34.32 -46.55 -16.44
N LYS A 336 33.80 -47.15 -15.36
CA LYS A 336 34.05 -48.56 -15.00
C LYS A 336 33.46 -49.55 -16.02
N MET A 337 32.34 -49.23 -16.67
CA MET A 337 31.78 -50.07 -17.73
C MET A 337 32.58 -50.00 -19.05
N LYS A 338 33.33 -48.91 -19.28
CA LYS A 338 34.18 -48.75 -20.47
C LYS A 338 35.55 -49.44 -20.36
N ASN A 339 35.96 -49.90 -19.17
CA ASN A 339 37.25 -50.56 -18.95
C ASN A 339 37.13 -51.86 -18.13
N PRO A 340 36.85 -53.01 -18.77
CA PRO A 340 36.78 -54.30 -18.09
C PRO A 340 38.16 -55.00 -18.10
N ALA A 341 39.07 -54.58 -17.24
CA ALA A 341 40.28 -55.33 -16.85
C ALA A 341 40.72 -54.77 -15.49
N THR A 342 40.79 -55.51 -14.38
CA THR A 342 41.25 -56.87 -14.14
C THR A 342 40.52 -57.44 -12.92
N LYS A 343 39.96 -58.65 -13.06
CA LYS A 343 39.75 -59.54 -11.92
C LYS A 343 40.60 -60.76 -12.20
N ASP A 344 41.65 -60.97 -11.39
CA ASP A 344 42.01 -62.30 -10.93
C ASP A 344 42.97 -62.26 -9.74
N ALA A 345 42.79 -63.26 -8.88
CA ALA A 345 43.68 -63.75 -7.82
C ALA A 345 43.67 -63.01 -6.46
N LYS A 346 42.88 -63.52 -5.50
CA LYS A 346 43.35 -64.53 -4.52
C LYS A 346 42.30 -64.76 -3.43
N LEU A 347 41.81 -66.00 -3.37
CA LEU A 347 41.30 -66.61 -2.15
C LEU A 347 42.49 -66.85 -1.20
N SER A 348 42.41 -66.33 0.02
CA SER A 348 43.04 -66.95 1.18
C SER A 348 42.38 -66.46 2.47
N ASP A 349 41.96 -67.43 3.29
CA ASP A 349 41.47 -67.30 4.65
C ASP A 349 42.19 -66.24 5.51
N SER A 350 41.40 -65.47 6.26
CA SER A 350 41.64 -65.36 7.71
C SER A 350 40.43 -64.74 8.41
N GLN A 351 40.02 -65.45 9.45
CA GLN A 351 39.03 -65.09 10.45
C GLN A 351 39.29 -63.69 11.03
N LYS A 352 38.22 -62.92 11.23
CA LYS A 352 37.90 -62.22 12.50
C LYS A 352 36.56 -61.49 12.37
N GLN A 353 35.56 -61.99 13.09
CA GLN A 353 34.38 -61.20 13.45
C GLN A 353 34.80 -60.03 14.35
N PRO A 354 34.24 -58.83 14.16
CA PRO A 354 33.99 -57.90 15.24
C PRO A 354 32.49 -57.81 15.52
N GLN A 355 32.19 -57.80 16.81
CA GLN A 355 30.88 -57.82 17.45
C GLN A 355 29.97 -56.69 16.95
N VAL A 356 28.70 -57.02 16.74
CA VAL A 356 27.60 -56.05 16.58
C VAL A 356 27.19 -55.57 17.97
N GLU A 357 27.64 -54.37 18.35
CA GLU A 357 27.10 -53.66 19.51
C GLU A 357 25.78 -52.98 19.13
N GLU A 358 24.65 -53.58 19.53
CA GLU A 358 23.33 -52.93 19.51
C GLU A 358 23.30 -51.76 20.50
N LYS A 359 23.49 -50.53 20.02
CA LYS A 359 23.11 -49.34 20.81
C LYS A 359 21.59 -49.15 20.78
N LYS A 360 20.90 -49.72 21.76
CA LYS A 360 19.51 -49.39 22.12
C LYS A 360 19.39 -47.88 22.36
N ARG A 361 18.64 -47.17 21.51
CA ARG A 361 18.20 -45.79 21.78
C ARG A 361 17.03 -45.82 22.76
N THR A 362 17.29 -45.47 24.01
CA THR A 362 16.26 -45.25 25.04
C THR A 362 15.56 -43.91 24.80
N PHE A 363 14.27 -43.94 24.45
CA PHE A 363 13.42 -42.75 24.43
C PHE A 363 12.94 -42.42 25.85
N LYS A 364 13.38 -41.29 26.42
CA LYS A 364 12.79 -40.73 27.65
C LYS A 364 11.55 -39.91 27.29
N ILE A 365 10.37 -40.45 27.60
CA ILE A 365 9.10 -39.71 27.55
C ILE A 365 9.02 -38.82 28.79
N ILE A 366 9.11 -37.50 28.62
CA ILE A 366 8.85 -36.52 29.68
C ILE A 366 7.34 -36.27 29.74
N LYS A 367 6.63 -36.93 30.67
CA LYS A 367 5.23 -36.59 30.98
C LYS A 367 5.20 -35.29 31.81
N LYS A 368 4.79 -34.19 31.20
CA LYS A 368 4.48 -32.93 31.92
C LYS A 368 3.13 -33.09 32.65
N ARG A 369 3.18 -33.17 33.98
CA ARG A 369 2.00 -33.27 34.87
C ARG A 369 1.27 -31.92 34.87
N LYS A 370 0.03 -31.88 34.39
CA LYS A 370 -0.88 -30.73 34.56
C LYS A 370 -1.40 -30.75 36.00
N ASN A 371 -0.98 -29.80 36.83
CA ASN A 371 -1.68 -29.52 38.09
C ASN A 371 -2.97 -28.76 37.77
N ARG A 372 -4.10 -29.41 38.03
CA ARG A 372 -5.41 -28.76 38.19
C ARG A 372 -5.50 -28.31 39.65
N THR A 373 -5.43 -27.02 39.89
CA THR A 373 -5.95 -26.42 41.13
C THR A 373 -7.42 -26.14 40.90
N GLY A 374 -8.27 -26.82 41.69
CA GLY A 374 -9.70 -26.55 41.76
C GLY A 374 -9.97 -25.28 42.54
N SER A 375 -11.04 -24.59 42.16
CA SER A 375 -11.75 -23.64 43.02
C SER A 375 -13.06 -24.31 43.43
N GLY A 376 -13.18 -24.60 44.72
CA GLY A 376 -14.44 -24.91 45.38
C GLY A 376 -14.66 -23.89 46.50
N ALA A 377 -15.95 -23.60 46.71
CA ALA A 377 -16.59 -22.64 47.63
C ALA A 377 -16.65 -21.19 47.12
#